data_AF-A0A7X8F111-F1
#
_entry.id   AF-A0A7X8F111-F1
#
_cell.length_a   1.000
_cell.length_b   1.000
_cell.length_c   1.000
_cell.angle_alpha   90.00
_cell.angle_beta   90.00
_cell.angle_gamma   90.00
#
_symmetry.space_group_name_H-M   'P 1'
#
loop_
_entity.id
_entity.type
_entity.pdbx_description
1 polymer ?
#
loop_
_entity_poly.entity_id
_entity_poly.type
_entity_poly.pdbx_seq_one_letter_code
_entity_poly.pdbx_strand_id
1 'polypeptide(L)'
;MKGNSENTVQQTDSALFWELEQLPKVLPAIDNTERANFDKLFAVMGITQHNKLGLGQKADHDADKVGEHFVLNTLNEYFLRIQKFSTAIKRFISAMPTSYQNKIGKASNIQLRVLNAANSWKVVALSDELNNLQMNAKNMTVEKMIPAVYMIYRPLLQMLFLGENDFNSIIEKTFSEIHDKTTVNLTQLHGVIEEAKIEWSFIIRSISRGLYPIVMRICSSYCVDMQEFLDTNIQRIMTFLNLTKEDIILPGEFEPVDLNALEAESEKKVSAYAATVNQSNMTINNGLMLLDAMFPEAGWLSLNEKPDMYPYFQPLFSFAEGFNVLSPANPLQVAVVLMRIIEDLLSGCSSIDFLETNSSSSALMKTEEIEKAISNWYLSRMNVFDKRYAAPLLDYVNRVYSHQDYKTSSYAIKTLSSIIWLQKSEFFPHLKFDLSYVAAETSQGSLPVFKKVARLAYYFDWLLDNINESIKSNNGNRGGAVVGIENPWDRFVFTIDNTSSNRLTTVLEATSPLGTTNASLIKSIAEIFAVLDWWLNRTNSFAYETVLHLPYRSDDTTGEPIFSVPVRKDVFTLLSKTKTRR
;
A
#
# COMPACT_ATOMS: atom_id res chain seq x y z
N MET A 1 -18.82 -2.10 -9.37
CA MET A 1 -17.61 -2.15 -10.24
C MET A 1 -16.56 -1.15 -9.79
N LYS A 2 -15.86 -1.41 -8.68
CA LYS A 2 -14.52 -0.87 -8.43
C LYS A 2 -13.73 -1.90 -7.62
N GLY A 3 -12.76 -2.53 -8.27
CA GLY A 3 -11.47 -2.80 -7.66
C GLY A 3 -10.49 -2.17 -8.63
N ASN A 4 -9.66 -1.20 -8.19
CA ASN A 4 -8.52 -0.75 -9.00
C ASN A 4 -7.52 0.19 -8.29
N SER A 5 -7.33 0.12 -6.96
CA SER A 5 -6.22 0.86 -6.34
C SER A 5 -5.30 0.01 -5.48
N GLU A 6 -5.80 -1.00 -4.76
CA GLU A 6 -4.94 -1.87 -3.92
C GLU A 6 -4.35 -3.08 -4.66
N ASN A 7 -5.00 -3.55 -5.74
CA ASN A 7 -4.41 -4.57 -6.59
C ASN A 7 -3.10 -4.09 -7.22
N THR A 8 -2.94 -2.81 -7.54
CA THR A 8 -1.82 -2.34 -8.34
C THR A 8 -0.45 -2.56 -7.69
N VAL A 9 -0.29 -2.52 -6.36
CA VAL A 9 1.04 -2.58 -5.72
C VAL A 9 1.52 -4.02 -5.43
N GLN A 10 0.63 -4.92 -5.00
CA GLN A 10 0.97 -6.35 -4.88
C GLN A 10 1.02 -7.06 -6.23
N GLN A 11 0.20 -6.62 -7.19
CA GLN A 11 0.18 -7.17 -8.54
C GLN A 11 1.38 -6.67 -9.36
N THR A 12 2.02 -5.53 -9.05
CA THR A 12 3.20 -5.02 -9.77
C THR A 12 4.51 -5.77 -9.50
N ASP A 13 4.69 -6.36 -8.32
CA ASP A 13 5.89 -7.15 -7.99
C ASP A 13 5.77 -8.58 -8.54
N SER A 14 4.57 -9.17 -8.46
CA SER A 14 4.27 -10.44 -9.15
C SER A 14 4.30 -10.27 -10.68
N ALA A 15 3.74 -9.19 -11.23
CA ALA A 15 3.79 -8.93 -12.68
C ALA A 15 5.20 -8.69 -13.19
N LEU A 16 6.06 -7.97 -12.44
CA LEU A 16 7.47 -7.82 -12.82
C LEU A 16 8.17 -9.18 -12.85
N PHE A 17 7.94 -10.01 -11.84
CA PHE A 17 8.51 -11.35 -11.78
C PHE A 17 8.11 -12.19 -13.01
N TRP A 18 6.81 -12.20 -13.35
CA TRP A 18 6.31 -12.89 -14.54
C TRP A 18 6.83 -12.30 -15.86
N GLU A 19 6.97 -10.97 -15.96
CA GLU A 19 7.57 -10.30 -17.12
C GLU A 19 9.04 -10.69 -17.30
N LEU A 20 9.81 -10.70 -16.21
CA LEU A 20 11.23 -11.08 -16.22
C LEU A 20 11.43 -12.57 -16.61
N GLU A 21 10.51 -13.45 -16.23
CA GLU A 21 10.57 -14.87 -16.63
C GLU A 21 10.34 -15.10 -18.13
N GLN A 22 9.58 -14.21 -18.79
CA GLN A 22 9.27 -14.28 -20.21
C GLN A 22 10.33 -13.62 -21.11
N LEU A 23 11.35 -12.97 -20.52
CA LEU A 23 12.42 -12.34 -21.28
C LEU A 23 13.26 -13.37 -22.05
N PRO A 24 13.83 -12.98 -23.20
CA PRO A 24 14.67 -13.87 -23.99
C PRO A 24 15.84 -14.39 -23.16
N LYS A 25 15.96 -15.71 -23.06
CA LYS A 25 17.06 -16.39 -22.35
C LYS A 25 18.25 -16.73 -23.25
N VAL A 26 18.09 -16.51 -24.57
CA VAL A 26 19.09 -16.79 -25.59
C VAL A 26 19.13 -15.60 -26.54
N LEU A 27 20.34 -15.15 -26.87
CA LEU A 27 20.54 -14.04 -27.79
C LEU A 27 20.37 -14.47 -29.26
N PRO A 28 19.95 -13.57 -30.16
CA PRO A 28 19.92 -13.84 -31.59
C PRO A 28 21.29 -14.32 -32.10
N ALA A 29 21.29 -15.31 -32.99
CA ALA A 29 22.52 -15.78 -33.62
C ALA A 29 23.10 -14.69 -34.53
N ILE A 30 24.41 -14.49 -34.47
CA ILE A 30 25.16 -13.52 -35.28
C ILE A 30 26.28 -14.23 -36.02
N ASP A 31 26.54 -13.79 -37.25
CA ASP A 31 27.70 -14.23 -38.00
C ASP A 31 28.99 -13.59 -37.49
N ASN A 32 30.13 -14.02 -38.03
CA ASN A 32 31.45 -13.54 -37.60
C ASN A 32 31.68 -12.06 -37.93
N THR A 33 31.03 -11.52 -38.97
CA THR A 33 31.16 -10.13 -39.39
C THR A 33 30.45 -9.22 -38.41
N GLU A 34 29.19 -9.55 -38.10
CA GLU A 34 28.37 -8.83 -37.14
C GLU A 34 28.94 -8.93 -35.72
N ARG A 35 29.51 -10.09 -35.35
CA ARG A 35 30.23 -10.24 -34.09
C ARG A 35 31.39 -9.25 -33.95
N ALA A 36 32.21 -9.11 -34.99
CA ALA A 36 33.30 -8.14 -34.98
C ALA A 36 32.80 -6.68 -34.92
N ASN A 37 31.61 -6.39 -35.45
CA ASN A 37 30.99 -5.07 -35.35
C ASN A 37 30.49 -4.79 -33.92
N PHE A 38 29.81 -5.75 -33.29
CA PHE A 38 29.39 -5.65 -31.88
C PHE A 38 30.57 -5.51 -30.93
N ASP A 39 31.65 -6.29 -31.10
CA ASP A 39 32.86 -6.20 -30.27
C ASP A 39 33.49 -4.81 -30.35
N LYS A 40 33.58 -4.24 -31.55
CA LYS A 40 34.08 -2.86 -31.75
C LYS A 40 33.18 -1.85 -31.06
N LEU A 41 31.86 -1.99 -31.22
CA LEU A 41 30.91 -1.08 -30.60
C LEU A 41 30.97 -1.15 -29.07
N PHE A 42 31.03 -2.35 -28.50
CA PHE A 42 31.12 -2.57 -27.05
C PHE A 42 32.42 -1.97 -26.48
N ALA A 43 33.52 -2.07 -27.22
CA ALA A 43 34.78 -1.46 -26.83
C ALA A 43 34.73 0.08 -26.89
N VAL A 44 34.20 0.66 -27.96
CA VAL A 44 34.05 2.11 -28.12
C VAL A 44 33.16 2.70 -27.03
N MET A 45 32.11 1.99 -26.66
CA MET A 45 31.14 2.40 -25.63
C MET A 45 31.59 2.07 -24.20
N GLY A 46 32.79 1.48 -24.04
CA GLY A 46 33.35 1.13 -22.73
C GLY A 46 32.62 0.00 -22.00
N ILE A 47 31.80 -0.78 -22.72
CA ILE A 47 31.08 -1.94 -22.19
C ILE A 47 32.04 -3.11 -21.95
N THR A 48 33.03 -3.29 -22.83
CA THR A 48 34.10 -4.28 -22.65
C THR A 48 35.45 -3.60 -22.42
N GLN A 49 36.27 -4.15 -21.54
CA GLN A 49 37.67 -3.72 -21.43
C GLN A 49 38.49 -4.34 -22.58
N HIS A 50 39.19 -3.52 -23.35
CA HIS A 50 40.28 -4.00 -24.18
C HIS A 50 41.39 -4.56 -23.28
N ASN A 51 41.46 -5.88 -23.11
CA ASN A 51 42.76 -6.49 -22.92
C ASN A 51 43.56 -6.19 -24.19
N LYS A 52 44.68 -5.46 -24.06
CA LYS A 52 45.71 -5.41 -25.11
C LYS A 52 46.09 -6.86 -25.40
N LEU A 53 45.53 -7.44 -26.45
CA LEU A 53 45.87 -8.77 -26.94
C LEU A 53 47.37 -8.74 -27.28
N GLY A 54 48.17 -9.45 -26.50
CA GLY A 54 49.51 -9.84 -26.92
C GLY A 54 49.40 -10.62 -28.24
N LEU A 55 50.27 -10.31 -29.19
CA LEU A 55 50.39 -11.00 -30.47
C LEU A 55 50.43 -12.53 -30.23
N GLY A 56 49.36 -13.24 -30.61
CA GLY A 56 49.37 -14.71 -30.70
C GLY A 56 48.28 -15.49 -29.95
N GLN A 57 47.41 -14.87 -29.16
CA GLN A 57 46.25 -15.58 -28.59
C GLN A 57 45.02 -15.43 -29.50
N LYS A 58 44.52 -16.55 -30.03
CA LYS A 58 43.19 -16.60 -30.66
C LYS A 58 42.18 -16.18 -29.59
N ALA A 59 41.45 -15.09 -29.85
CA ALA A 59 40.34 -14.70 -29.02
C ALA A 59 39.35 -15.86 -29.00
N ASP A 60 39.03 -16.35 -27.81
CA ASP A 60 37.94 -17.28 -27.60
C ASP A 60 36.66 -16.48 -27.93
N HIS A 61 36.19 -16.58 -29.17
CA HIS A 61 35.17 -15.71 -29.79
C HIS A 61 33.75 -15.97 -29.24
N ASP A 62 33.62 -16.53 -28.04
CA ASP A 62 32.43 -17.27 -27.61
C ASP A 62 31.68 -16.65 -26.43
N ALA A 63 31.88 -15.37 -26.13
CA ALA A 63 31.12 -14.77 -25.05
C ALA A 63 30.84 -13.30 -25.31
N ASP A 64 29.54 -12.98 -25.42
CA ASP A 64 28.96 -11.64 -25.30
C ASP A 64 29.26 -11.06 -23.91
N LYS A 65 30.54 -10.82 -23.60
CA LYS A 65 31.01 -10.43 -22.27
C LYS A 65 30.75 -8.96 -22.02
N VAL A 66 30.50 -8.65 -20.75
CA VAL A 66 30.44 -7.29 -20.25
C VAL A 66 31.58 -7.12 -19.25
N GLY A 67 32.30 -6.01 -19.37
CA GLY A 67 33.46 -5.70 -18.53
C GLY A 67 33.04 -5.40 -17.10
N GLU A 68 33.83 -5.88 -16.14
CA GLU A 68 33.62 -5.66 -14.71
C GLU A 68 33.50 -4.16 -14.36
N HIS A 69 34.31 -3.31 -15.00
CA HIS A 69 34.25 -1.85 -14.81
C HIS A 69 32.90 -1.24 -15.21
N PHE A 70 32.29 -1.72 -16.28
CA PHE A 70 30.98 -1.25 -16.72
C PHE A 70 29.91 -1.56 -15.67
N VAL A 71 29.93 -2.78 -15.12
CA VAL A 71 28.97 -3.23 -14.10
C VAL A 71 29.17 -2.49 -12.76
N LEU A 72 30.41 -2.40 -12.28
CA LEU A 72 30.70 -1.84 -10.96
C LEU A 72 30.58 -0.30 -10.93
N ASN A 73 30.97 0.37 -12.01
CA ASN A 73 31.10 1.83 -12.03
C ASN A 73 30.03 2.49 -12.88
N THR A 74 30.00 2.20 -14.19
CA THR A 74 29.11 2.90 -15.14
C THR A 74 27.64 2.63 -14.83
N LEU A 75 27.27 1.38 -14.60
CA LEU A 75 25.90 0.98 -14.31
C LEU A 75 25.44 1.47 -12.93
N ASN A 76 26.35 1.52 -11.95
CA ASN A 76 26.07 2.08 -10.64
C ASN A 76 25.85 3.61 -10.72
N GLU A 77 26.64 4.32 -11.52
CA GLU A 77 26.40 5.74 -11.79
C GLU A 77 25.03 5.95 -12.44
N TYR A 78 24.67 5.13 -13.43
CA TYR A 78 23.37 5.19 -14.09
C TYR A 78 22.23 4.98 -13.09
N PHE A 79 22.36 4.01 -12.19
CA PHE A 79 21.40 3.78 -11.12
C PHE A 79 21.23 4.98 -10.19
N LEU A 80 22.33 5.56 -9.71
CA LEU A 80 22.28 6.73 -8.83
C LEU A 80 21.55 7.92 -9.49
N ARG A 81 21.78 8.13 -10.78
CA ARG A 81 21.13 9.17 -11.59
C ARG A 81 19.62 8.91 -11.74
N ILE A 82 19.25 7.67 -12.05
CA ILE A 82 17.84 7.22 -12.11
C ILE A 82 17.15 7.36 -10.75
N GLN A 83 17.83 7.01 -9.65
CA GLN A 83 17.30 7.11 -8.30
C GLN A 83 17.02 8.56 -7.92
N LYS A 84 17.94 9.49 -8.25
CA LYS A 84 17.74 10.94 -8.04
C LYS A 84 16.54 11.44 -8.85
N PHE A 85 16.48 11.10 -10.14
CA PHE A 85 15.35 11.45 -10.99
C PHE A 85 14.00 10.96 -10.41
N SER A 86 13.90 9.67 -10.08
CA SER A 86 12.68 9.08 -9.53
C SER A 86 12.29 9.71 -8.19
N THR A 87 13.27 10.02 -7.33
CA THR A 87 13.03 10.69 -6.05
C THR A 87 12.50 12.11 -6.26
N ALA A 88 13.10 12.87 -7.17
CA ALA A 88 12.67 14.22 -7.50
C ALA A 88 11.24 14.23 -8.06
N ILE A 89 10.91 13.32 -8.99
CA ILE A 89 9.56 13.17 -9.55
C ILE A 89 8.54 12.77 -8.48
N LYS A 90 8.86 11.83 -7.60
CA LYS A 90 7.96 11.43 -6.50
C LYS A 90 7.67 12.57 -5.53
N ARG A 91 8.69 13.37 -5.21
CA ARG A 91 8.54 14.59 -4.39
C ARG A 91 7.69 15.63 -5.10
N PHE A 92 7.92 15.86 -6.39
CA PHE A 92 7.11 16.76 -7.21
C PHE A 92 5.63 16.34 -7.23
N ILE A 93 5.35 15.06 -7.48
CA ILE A 93 3.98 14.51 -7.48
C ILE A 93 3.33 14.61 -6.09
N SER A 94 4.07 14.32 -5.02
CA SER A 94 3.56 14.37 -3.65
C SER A 94 3.19 15.79 -3.21
N ALA A 95 3.79 16.82 -3.81
CA ALA A 95 3.45 18.22 -3.59
C ALA A 95 2.19 18.68 -4.36
N MET A 96 1.66 17.85 -5.26
CA MET A 96 0.45 18.14 -6.03
C MET A 96 -0.82 17.79 -5.24
N PRO A 97 -1.96 18.45 -5.51
CA PRO A 97 -3.26 18.05 -4.94
C PRO A 97 -3.62 16.59 -5.24
N THR A 98 -4.32 15.92 -4.32
CA THR A 98 -4.69 14.50 -4.45
C THR A 98 -5.57 14.21 -5.68
N SER A 99 -6.38 15.18 -6.10
CA SER A 99 -7.18 15.13 -7.33
C SER A 99 -6.31 14.97 -8.59
N TYR A 100 -5.14 15.61 -8.59
CA TYR A 100 -4.16 15.54 -9.67
C TYR A 100 -3.38 14.22 -9.64
N GLN A 101 -2.93 13.79 -8.45
CA GLN A 101 -2.22 12.52 -8.26
C GLN A 101 -3.04 11.31 -8.76
N ASN A 102 -4.34 11.29 -8.47
CA ASN A 102 -5.25 10.21 -8.88
C ASN A 102 -5.46 10.08 -10.40
N LYS A 103 -5.11 11.11 -11.17
CA LYS A 103 -5.22 11.11 -12.64
C LYS A 103 -3.94 10.67 -13.34
N ILE A 104 -2.78 10.75 -12.67
CA ILE A 104 -1.50 10.32 -13.24
C ILE A 104 -1.61 8.86 -13.70
N GLY A 105 -2.20 7.98 -12.88
CA GLY A 105 -2.42 6.57 -13.25
C GLY A 105 -3.48 6.29 -14.33
N LYS A 106 -4.26 7.31 -14.76
CA LYS A 106 -5.26 7.20 -15.84
C LYS A 106 -4.78 7.79 -17.17
N ALA A 107 -3.66 8.53 -17.13
CA ALA A 107 -2.80 8.92 -18.25
C ALA A 107 -3.53 9.30 -19.56
N SER A 108 -4.50 10.21 -19.49
CA SER A 108 -5.36 10.56 -20.64
C SER A 108 -4.77 11.63 -21.56
N ASN A 109 -3.99 12.57 -21.03
CA ASN A 109 -3.31 13.62 -21.80
C ASN A 109 -1.79 13.46 -21.70
N ILE A 110 -1.04 14.17 -22.56
CA ILE A 110 0.41 14.06 -22.65
C ILE A 110 1.10 14.35 -21.30
N GLN A 111 0.64 15.38 -20.57
CA GLN A 111 1.18 15.77 -19.27
C GLN A 111 1.09 14.64 -18.23
N LEU A 112 -0.09 14.01 -18.09
CA LEU A 112 -0.29 12.92 -17.15
C LEU A 112 0.45 11.65 -17.57
N ARG A 113 0.54 11.37 -18.88
CA ARG A 113 1.33 10.25 -19.42
C ARG A 113 2.81 10.42 -19.08
N VAL A 114 3.36 11.62 -19.23
CA VAL A 114 4.76 11.92 -18.87
C VAL A 114 5.02 11.72 -17.38
N LEU A 115 4.17 12.27 -16.51
CA LEU A 115 4.33 12.09 -15.06
C LEU A 115 4.19 10.62 -14.64
N ASN A 116 3.32 9.86 -15.30
CA ASN A 116 3.13 8.44 -15.01
C ASN A 116 4.36 7.62 -15.41
N ALA A 117 4.88 7.82 -16.61
CA ALA A 117 6.10 7.15 -17.09
C ALA A 117 7.36 7.58 -16.28
N ALA A 118 7.43 8.85 -15.85
CA ALA A 118 8.48 9.33 -14.98
C ALA A 118 8.41 8.70 -13.56
N ASN A 119 7.21 8.35 -13.08
CA ASN A 119 7.01 7.72 -11.78
C ASN A 119 7.10 6.18 -11.82
N SER A 120 7.05 5.54 -12.98
CA SER A 120 6.99 4.07 -13.11
C SER A 120 8.33 3.35 -12.88
N TRP A 121 9.42 4.08 -12.59
CA TRP A 121 10.74 3.51 -12.34
C TRP A 121 10.77 2.71 -11.03
N LYS A 122 11.00 1.40 -11.14
CA LYS A 122 11.07 0.46 -10.00
C LYS A 122 12.47 0.44 -9.38
N VAL A 123 12.86 1.53 -8.73
CA VAL A 123 14.22 1.75 -8.19
C VAL A 123 14.66 0.67 -7.18
N VAL A 124 13.76 0.18 -6.32
CA VAL A 124 14.09 -0.85 -5.30
C VAL A 124 14.50 -2.16 -5.98
N ALA A 125 13.62 -2.69 -6.85
CA ALA A 125 13.89 -3.92 -7.58
C ALA A 125 15.14 -3.78 -8.50
N LEU A 126 15.35 -2.60 -9.09
CA LEU A 126 16.56 -2.34 -9.88
C LEU A 126 17.82 -2.39 -9.00
N SER A 127 17.77 -1.83 -7.79
CA SER A 127 18.87 -1.90 -6.83
C SER A 127 19.24 -3.34 -6.47
N ASP A 128 18.22 -4.19 -6.23
CA ASP A 128 18.43 -5.59 -5.89
C ASP A 128 19.10 -6.35 -7.05
N GLU A 129 18.62 -6.12 -8.27
CA GLU A 129 19.19 -6.74 -9.46
C GLU A 129 20.64 -6.28 -9.70
N LEU A 130 20.93 -4.99 -9.54
CA LEU A 130 22.29 -4.47 -9.68
C LEU A 130 23.23 -5.04 -8.63
N ASN A 131 22.78 -5.20 -7.39
CA ASN A 131 23.57 -5.86 -6.34
C ASN A 131 23.91 -7.31 -6.75
N ASN A 132 22.95 -8.06 -7.33
CA ASN A 132 23.19 -9.42 -7.83
C ASN A 132 24.23 -9.44 -8.96
N LEU A 133 24.18 -8.48 -9.88
CA LEU A 133 25.13 -8.34 -10.97
C LEU A 133 26.54 -7.98 -10.47
N GLN A 134 26.63 -7.09 -9.48
CA GLN A 134 27.91 -6.68 -8.88
C GLN A 134 28.62 -7.85 -8.18
N MET A 135 27.88 -8.72 -7.49
CA MET A 135 28.45 -9.93 -6.84
C MET A 135 29.10 -10.89 -7.85
N ASN A 136 28.71 -10.84 -9.12
CA ASN A 136 29.19 -11.72 -10.18
C ASN A 136 29.88 -10.97 -11.35
N ALA A 137 30.36 -9.75 -11.11
CA ALA A 137 30.83 -8.83 -12.15
C ALA A 137 32.00 -9.35 -13.02
N LYS A 138 32.80 -10.30 -12.50
CA LYS A 138 33.97 -10.86 -13.20
C LYS A 138 33.64 -11.72 -14.42
N ASN A 139 32.47 -12.36 -14.43
CA ASN A 139 32.01 -13.25 -15.51
C ASN A 139 30.64 -12.81 -16.03
N MET A 140 30.53 -11.51 -16.33
CA MET A 140 29.29 -10.92 -16.83
C MET A 140 29.13 -11.15 -18.33
N THR A 141 27.90 -11.45 -18.75
CA THR A 141 27.49 -11.57 -20.14
C THR A 141 26.28 -10.69 -20.42
N VAL A 142 26.02 -10.37 -21.69
CA VAL A 142 24.84 -9.62 -22.13
C VAL A 142 23.55 -10.30 -21.66
N GLU A 143 23.49 -11.63 -21.68
CA GLU A 143 22.34 -12.42 -21.20
C GLU A 143 22.01 -12.12 -19.74
N LYS A 144 23.03 -12.05 -18.87
CA LYS A 144 22.83 -11.74 -17.45
C LYS A 144 22.37 -10.30 -17.22
N MET A 145 22.67 -9.39 -18.14
CA MET A 145 22.27 -7.98 -18.05
C MET A 145 20.82 -7.73 -18.46
N ILE A 146 20.15 -8.71 -19.09
CA ILE A 146 18.80 -8.57 -19.64
C ILE A 146 17.78 -8.02 -18.62
N PRO A 147 17.68 -8.53 -17.37
CA PRO A 147 16.72 -8.03 -16.40
C PRO A 147 16.95 -6.55 -16.05
N ALA A 148 18.20 -6.18 -15.74
CA ALA A 148 18.55 -4.79 -15.43
C ALA A 148 18.31 -3.84 -16.61
N VAL A 149 18.68 -4.26 -17.83
CA VAL A 149 18.44 -3.49 -19.05
C VAL A 149 16.95 -3.32 -19.32
N TYR A 150 16.14 -4.36 -19.16
CA TYR A 150 14.69 -4.27 -19.30
C TYR A 150 14.10 -3.23 -18.34
N MET A 151 14.48 -3.29 -17.06
CA MET A 151 13.96 -2.39 -16.02
C MET A 151 14.35 -0.93 -16.22
N ILE A 152 15.52 -0.67 -16.82
CA ILE A 152 15.98 0.69 -17.15
C ILE A 152 15.37 1.18 -18.46
N TYR A 153 15.43 0.37 -19.51
CA TYR A 153 15.10 0.82 -20.87
C TYR A 153 13.59 0.87 -21.14
N ARG A 154 12.77 0.12 -20.39
CA ARG A 154 11.31 0.15 -20.53
C ARG A 154 10.68 1.52 -20.24
N PRO A 155 10.83 2.11 -19.02
CA PRO A 155 10.30 3.44 -18.76
C PRO A 155 11.04 4.53 -19.53
N LEU A 156 12.32 4.31 -19.87
CA LEU A 156 13.08 5.21 -20.73
C LEU A 156 12.49 5.32 -22.13
N LEU A 157 12.20 4.19 -22.79
CA LEU A 157 11.71 4.19 -24.18
C LEU A 157 10.34 4.88 -24.30
N GLN A 158 9.48 4.74 -23.29
CA GLN A 158 8.18 5.42 -23.24
C GLN A 158 8.31 6.95 -23.37
N MET A 159 9.40 7.54 -22.85
CA MET A 159 9.62 8.99 -22.86
C MET A 159 10.77 9.43 -23.78
N LEU A 160 11.51 8.50 -24.39
CA LEU A 160 12.73 8.82 -25.16
C LEU A 160 12.45 9.77 -26.33
N PHE A 161 11.34 9.56 -27.03
CA PHE A 161 10.95 10.35 -28.20
C PHE A 161 10.33 11.71 -27.86
N LEU A 162 9.94 11.93 -26.59
CA LEU A 162 9.55 13.26 -26.10
C LEU A 162 10.73 14.23 -26.13
N GLY A 163 11.93 13.73 -25.82
CA GLY A 163 13.12 14.56 -25.70
C GLY A 163 13.17 15.42 -24.44
N GLU A 164 14.22 16.23 -24.35
CA GLU A 164 14.54 17.02 -23.15
C GLU A 164 13.70 18.31 -23.04
N ASN A 165 13.53 19.02 -24.16
CA ASN A 165 12.85 20.32 -24.17
C ASN A 165 11.36 20.19 -23.83
N ASP A 166 10.68 19.20 -24.41
CA ASP A 166 9.25 18.99 -24.17
C ASP A 166 8.99 18.46 -22.76
N PHE A 167 9.87 17.59 -22.24
CA PHE A 167 9.82 17.20 -20.83
C PHE A 167 9.93 18.42 -19.90
N ASN A 168 10.94 19.27 -20.11
CA ASN A 168 11.15 20.46 -19.30
C ASN A 168 9.94 21.40 -19.36
N SER A 169 9.39 21.63 -20.57
CA SER A 169 8.21 22.47 -20.77
C SER A 169 6.98 21.92 -20.05
N ILE A 170 6.75 20.60 -20.10
CA ILE A 170 5.62 19.95 -19.44
C ILE A 170 5.74 20.08 -17.92
N ILE A 171 6.93 19.85 -17.35
CA ILE A 171 7.15 19.97 -15.91
C ILE A 171 6.99 21.42 -15.43
N GLU A 172 7.50 22.41 -16.18
CA GLU A 172 7.34 23.83 -15.86
C GLU A 172 5.88 24.27 -15.89
N LYS A 173 5.16 23.91 -16.95
CA LYS A 173 3.72 24.23 -17.06
C LYS A 173 2.92 23.55 -15.96
N THR A 174 3.23 22.29 -15.63
CA THR A 174 2.63 21.58 -14.50
C THR A 174 2.88 22.31 -13.18
N PHE A 175 4.10 22.81 -12.96
CA PHE A 175 4.43 23.58 -11.77
C PHE A 175 3.64 24.88 -11.68
N SER A 176 3.48 25.61 -12.80
CA SER A 176 2.66 26.81 -12.85
C SER A 176 1.18 26.55 -12.53
N GLU A 177 0.63 25.42 -12.95
CA GLU A 177 -0.76 25.04 -12.66
C GLU A 177 -1.03 24.72 -11.18
N ILE A 178 -0.03 24.16 -10.48
CA ILE A 178 -0.15 23.78 -9.07
C ILE A 178 0.38 24.86 -8.12
N HIS A 179 0.99 25.93 -8.64
CA HIS A 179 1.68 26.96 -7.86
C HIS A 179 0.81 27.54 -6.74
N ASP A 180 -0.45 27.85 -7.02
CA ASP A 180 -1.37 28.45 -6.05
C ASP A 180 -2.14 27.42 -5.21
N LYS A 181 -1.94 26.12 -5.48
CA LYS A 181 -2.70 25.01 -4.89
C LYS A 181 -1.83 24.03 -4.11
N THR A 182 -0.51 24.24 -4.07
CA THR A 182 0.42 23.41 -3.31
C THR A 182 0.54 23.90 -1.87
N THR A 183 0.66 22.96 -0.93
CA THR A 183 0.86 23.26 0.50
C THR A 183 2.34 23.32 0.89
N VAL A 184 3.26 23.15 -0.08
CA VAL A 184 4.70 23.04 0.12
C VAL A 184 5.41 24.35 -0.27
N ASN A 185 6.56 24.63 0.34
CA ASN A 185 7.38 25.79 0.01
C ASN A 185 7.81 25.79 -1.47
N LEU A 186 7.45 26.86 -2.20
CA LEU A 186 7.68 27.01 -3.65
C LEU A 186 9.16 26.99 -4.05
N THR A 187 10.05 27.57 -3.24
CA THR A 187 11.50 27.57 -3.50
C THR A 187 12.09 26.17 -3.42
N GLN A 188 11.62 25.36 -2.46
CA GLN A 188 12.02 23.96 -2.34
C GLN A 188 11.48 23.13 -3.51
N LEU A 189 10.22 23.37 -3.92
CA LEU A 189 9.59 22.67 -5.04
C LEU A 189 10.28 22.98 -6.37
N HIS A 190 10.68 24.23 -6.60
CA HIS A 190 11.49 24.61 -7.76
C HIS A 190 12.84 23.89 -7.78
N GLY A 191 13.52 23.77 -6.63
CA GLY A 191 14.77 23.01 -6.53
C GLY A 191 14.61 21.53 -6.91
N VAL A 192 13.50 20.90 -6.51
CA VAL A 192 13.15 19.52 -6.88
C VAL A 192 12.90 19.38 -8.39
N ILE A 193 12.25 20.36 -9.01
CA ILE A 193 11.99 20.37 -10.46
C ILE A 193 13.30 20.49 -11.25
N GLU A 194 14.18 21.40 -10.87
CA GLU A 194 15.46 21.56 -11.55
C GLU A 194 16.33 20.30 -11.43
N GLU A 195 16.33 19.65 -10.27
CA GLU A 195 16.97 18.35 -10.10
C GLU A 195 16.38 17.29 -11.06
N ALA A 196 15.06 17.21 -11.19
CA ALA A 196 14.42 16.29 -12.13
C ALA A 196 14.81 16.55 -13.60
N LYS A 197 14.89 17.82 -14.02
CA LYS A 197 15.30 18.19 -15.39
C LYS A 197 16.76 17.84 -15.68
N ILE A 198 17.66 18.14 -14.75
CA ILE A 198 19.09 17.83 -14.87
C ILE A 198 19.29 16.32 -15.01
N GLU A 199 18.64 15.55 -14.15
CA GLU A 199 18.79 14.09 -14.15
C GLU A 199 18.12 13.46 -15.39
N TRP A 200 16.99 13.98 -15.87
CA TRP A 200 16.38 13.54 -17.13
C TRP A 200 17.28 13.79 -18.35
N SER A 201 17.91 14.97 -18.42
CA SER A 201 18.89 15.31 -19.44
C SER A 201 20.04 14.31 -19.47
N PHE A 202 20.55 13.92 -18.29
CA PHE A 202 21.58 12.89 -18.19
C PHE A 202 21.07 11.51 -18.63
N ILE A 203 19.86 11.12 -18.23
CA ILE A 203 19.25 9.83 -18.61
C ILE A 203 19.13 9.72 -20.15
N ILE A 204 18.58 10.74 -20.82
CA ILE A 204 18.49 10.75 -22.28
C ILE A 204 19.88 10.74 -22.91
N ARG A 205 20.80 11.60 -22.48
CA ARG A 205 22.07 11.79 -23.21
C ARG A 205 23.09 10.69 -22.95
N SER A 206 23.13 10.17 -21.74
CA SER A 206 24.18 9.23 -21.29
C SER A 206 23.66 7.81 -21.17
N ILE A 207 22.52 7.60 -20.48
CA ILE A 207 22.03 6.23 -20.18
C ILE A 207 21.44 5.58 -21.43
N SER A 208 20.62 6.30 -22.20
CA SER A 208 20.02 5.76 -23.43
C SER A 208 21.09 5.31 -24.42
N ARG A 209 22.15 6.12 -24.57
CA ARG A 209 23.31 5.83 -25.42
C ARG A 209 24.21 4.75 -24.83
N GLY A 210 24.48 4.78 -23.53
CA GLY A 210 25.34 3.80 -22.88
C GLY A 210 24.80 2.37 -22.93
N LEU A 211 23.47 2.21 -22.90
CA LEU A 211 22.82 0.89 -22.89
C LEU A 211 22.35 0.41 -24.27
N TYR A 212 22.25 1.29 -25.29
CA TYR A 212 21.75 0.88 -26.62
C TYR A 212 22.51 -0.30 -27.23
N PRO A 213 23.85 -0.47 -27.10
CA PRO A 213 24.54 -1.59 -27.72
C PRO A 213 24.11 -2.93 -27.11
N ILE A 214 23.83 -2.95 -25.80
CA ILE A 214 23.36 -4.14 -25.09
C ILE A 214 21.92 -4.45 -25.53
N VAL A 215 21.04 -3.45 -25.60
CA VAL A 215 19.67 -3.60 -26.11
C VAL A 215 19.67 -4.11 -27.56
N MET A 216 20.57 -3.58 -28.40
CA MET A 216 20.73 -4.00 -29.78
C MET A 216 21.18 -5.44 -29.90
N ARG A 217 22.15 -5.87 -29.09
CA ARG A 217 22.61 -7.26 -29.08
C ARG A 217 21.51 -8.24 -28.64
N ILE A 218 20.63 -7.81 -27.73
CA ILE A 218 19.46 -8.59 -27.28
C ILE A 218 18.41 -8.71 -28.40
N CYS A 219 18.14 -7.62 -29.12
CA CYS A 219 17.00 -7.54 -30.05
C CYS A 219 17.35 -7.79 -31.53
N SER A 220 18.64 -7.79 -31.89
CA SER A 220 19.09 -7.80 -33.28
C SER A 220 20.25 -8.75 -33.50
N SER A 221 20.33 -9.30 -34.72
CA SER A 221 21.46 -10.06 -35.21
C SER A 221 22.49 -9.22 -35.97
N TYR A 222 22.21 -7.92 -36.16
CA TYR A 222 23.06 -6.97 -36.89
C TYR A 222 23.31 -5.72 -36.05
N CYS A 223 24.51 -5.17 -36.22
CA CYS A 223 25.03 -4.00 -35.53
C CYS A 223 24.88 -2.77 -36.41
N VAL A 224 24.09 -1.79 -35.94
CA VAL A 224 23.84 -0.51 -36.61
C VAL A 224 24.02 0.64 -35.60
N ASP A 225 24.03 1.88 -36.08
CA ASP A 225 24.06 3.02 -35.18
C ASP A 225 22.73 3.17 -34.40
N MET A 226 22.76 3.94 -33.32
CA MET A 226 21.60 4.09 -32.43
C MET A 226 20.37 4.69 -33.14
N GLN A 227 20.54 5.62 -34.08
CA GLN A 227 19.43 6.26 -34.76
C GLN A 227 18.80 5.28 -35.75
N GLU A 228 19.61 4.61 -36.57
CA GLU A 228 19.15 3.55 -37.47
C GLU A 228 18.51 2.39 -36.69
N PHE A 229 19.04 2.05 -35.52
CA PHE A 229 18.47 1.05 -34.62
C PHE A 229 17.07 1.44 -34.11
N LEU A 230 16.91 2.69 -33.67
CA LEU A 230 15.64 3.23 -33.20
C LEU A 230 14.63 3.46 -34.32
N ASP A 231 15.05 3.62 -35.57
CA ASP A 231 14.14 3.79 -36.71
C ASP A 231 13.70 2.44 -37.30
N THR A 232 14.65 1.53 -37.52
CA THR A 232 14.43 0.28 -38.25
C THR A 232 13.96 -0.85 -37.34
N ASN A 233 14.45 -0.90 -36.10
CA ASN A 233 14.21 -2.03 -35.18
C ASN A 233 13.30 -1.69 -34.01
N ILE A 234 12.64 -0.52 -34.00
CA ILE A 234 11.80 -0.09 -32.87
C ILE A 234 10.74 -1.11 -32.47
N GLN A 235 10.17 -1.82 -33.44
CA GLN A 235 9.18 -2.86 -33.17
C GLN A 235 9.77 -4.00 -32.34
N ARG A 236 11.00 -4.43 -32.64
CA ARG A 236 11.70 -5.49 -31.88
C ARG A 236 12.04 -5.02 -30.47
N ILE A 237 12.45 -3.76 -30.31
CA ILE A 237 12.72 -3.17 -28.99
C ILE A 237 11.43 -3.11 -28.17
N MET A 238 10.32 -2.67 -28.76
CA MET A 238 9.01 -2.64 -28.11
C MET A 238 8.52 -4.04 -27.73
N THR A 239 8.71 -5.04 -28.58
CA THR A 239 8.40 -6.44 -28.25
C THR A 239 9.24 -6.93 -27.07
N PHE A 240 10.54 -6.66 -27.06
CA PHE A 240 11.43 -7.01 -25.95
C PHE A 240 11.00 -6.34 -24.63
N LEU A 241 10.59 -5.07 -24.69
CA LEU A 241 10.19 -4.29 -23.52
C LEU A 241 8.72 -4.48 -23.10
N ASN A 242 7.99 -5.34 -23.81
CA ASN A 242 6.55 -5.51 -23.65
C ASN A 242 5.80 -4.17 -23.67
N LEU A 243 6.04 -3.40 -24.73
CA LEU A 243 5.43 -2.11 -25.01
C LEU A 243 4.65 -2.13 -26.33
N THR A 244 3.60 -1.35 -26.39
CA THR A 244 2.82 -1.06 -27.60
C THR A 244 3.10 0.36 -28.09
N LYS A 245 2.66 0.68 -29.32
CA LYS A 245 2.80 2.05 -29.85
C LYS A 245 2.09 3.10 -28.99
N GLU A 246 1.02 2.71 -28.29
CA GLU A 246 0.24 3.59 -27.41
C GLU A 246 0.97 3.90 -26.09
N ASP A 247 1.98 3.11 -25.72
CA ASP A 247 2.80 3.37 -24.54
C ASP A 247 3.88 4.42 -24.80
N ILE A 248 4.20 4.70 -26.06
CA ILE A 248 5.20 5.69 -26.45
C ILE A 248 4.60 7.09 -26.42
N ILE A 249 5.28 8.01 -25.75
CA ILE A 249 4.88 9.40 -25.61
C ILE A 249 5.65 10.22 -26.65
N LEU A 250 4.91 10.87 -27.54
CA LEU A 250 5.43 11.76 -28.55
C LEU A 250 5.18 13.21 -28.16
N PRO A 251 6.00 14.18 -28.62
CA PRO A 251 5.72 15.59 -28.47
C PRO A 251 4.34 15.96 -28.98
N GLY A 252 3.64 16.82 -28.26
CA GLY A 252 2.26 17.20 -28.57
C GLY A 252 1.84 18.47 -27.83
N GLU A 253 0.65 18.97 -28.16
CA GLU A 253 0.13 20.17 -27.50
C GLU A 253 -0.15 19.93 -26.02
N PHE A 254 0.27 20.90 -25.21
CA PHE A 254 -0.02 20.91 -23.79
C PHE A 254 -1.48 21.30 -23.57
N GLU A 255 -2.31 20.35 -23.15
CA GLU A 255 -3.69 20.60 -22.73
C GLU A 255 -3.73 20.82 -21.21
N PRO A 256 -4.03 22.04 -20.74
CA PRO A 256 -4.07 22.34 -19.32
C PRO A 256 -5.13 21.51 -18.61
N VAL A 257 -4.79 20.99 -17.43
CA VAL A 257 -5.72 20.20 -16.63
C VAL A 257 -6.66 21.17 -15.90
N ASP A 258 -7.90 21.32 -16.38
CA ASP A 258 -8.91 22.20 -15.75
C ASP A 258 -9.30 21.68 -14.36
N LEU A 259 -8.56 22.11 -13.34
CA LEU A 259 -8.75 21.70 -11.96
C LEU A 259 -10.16 22.01 -11.41
N ASN A 260 -10.87 23.00 -11.94
CA ASN A 260 -12.19 23.43 -11.44
C ASN A 260 -13.33 22.60 -12.04
N ALA A 261 -13.25 22.24 -13.33
CA ALA A 261 -14.15 21.23 -13.91
C ALA A 261 -13.95 19.84 -13.28
N LEU A 262 -12.78 19.60 -12.68
CA LEU A 262 -12.40 18.31 -12.08
C LEU A 262 -12.82 18.12 -10.63
N GLU A 263 -12.96 19.19 -9.85
CA GLU A 263 -13.69 19.13 -8.58
C GLU A 263 -15.16 18.74 -8.86
N ALA A 264 -15.80 19.36 -9.86
CA ALA A 264 -17.18 19.05 -10.26
C ALA A 264 -17.38 17.67 -10.92
N GLU A 265 -16.41 17.15 -11.70
CA GLU A 265 -16.45 15.78 -12.23
C GLU A 265 -16.06 14.71 -11.19
N SER A 266 -15.21 15.05 -10.22
CA SER A 266 -14.90 14.16 -9.09
C SER A 266 -16.13 13.98 -8.21
N GLU A 267 -16.93 15.02 -7.99
CA GLU A 267 -18.24 14.94 -7.33
C GLU A 267 -19.24 14.09 -8.14
N LYS A 268 -19.26 14.20 -9.47
CA LYS A 268 -20.15 13.40 -10.34
C LYS A 268 -19.75 11.93 -10.49
N LYS A 269 -18.46 11.59 -10.49
CA LYS A 269 -17.99 10.18 -10.49
C LYS A 269 -17.92 9.57 -9.09
N VAL A 270 -17.88 10.38 -8.04
CA VAL A 270 -18.21 9.97 -6.67
C VAL A 270 -19.68 9.59 -6.59
N SER A 271 -20.59 10.29 -7.28
CA SER A 271 -22.02 9.94 -7.36
C SER A 271 -22.32 8.62 -8.09
N ALA A 272 -21.58 8.26 -9.15
CA ALA A 272 -21.75 6.96 -9.82
C ALA A 272 -21.14 5.78 -9.00
N TYR A 273 -20.13 6.04 -8.17
CA TYR A 273 -19.69 5.08 -7.14
C TYR A 273 -20.60 5.11 -5.90
N ALA A 274 -21.33 6.21 -5.67
CA ALA A 274 -22.27 6.34 -4.58
C ALA A 274 -23.43 5.34 -4.70
N ALA A 275 -23.75 4.93 -5.93
CA ALA A 275 -24.69 3.83 -6.17
C ALA A 275 -24.20 2.48 -5.60
N THR A 276 -22.88 2.23 -5.56
CA THR A 276 -22.28 1.08 -4.84
C THR A 276 -21.96 1.39 -3.36
N VAL A 277 -21.74 2.65 -2.99
CA VAL A 277 -21.55 3.10 -1.59
C VAL A 277 -22.85 3.06 -0.79
N ASN A 278 -24.02 3.11 -1.43
CA ASN A 278 -25.32 2.94 -0.75
C ASN A 278 -25.47 1.58 -0.06
N GLN A 279 -24.76 0.54 -0.51
CA GLN A 279 -24.66 -0.73 0.23
C GLN A 279 -23.58 -0.68 1.34
N SER A 280 -22.39 -0.08 1.09
CA SER A 280 -21.31 -0.03 2.08
C SER A 280 -21.58 0.89 3.29
N ASN A 281 -22.32 1.99 3.11
CA ASN A 281 -22.78 2.84 4.21
C ASN A 281 -23.85 2.13 5.03
N MET A 282 -24.66 1.27 4.40
CA MET A 282 -25.66 0.47 5.11
C MET A 282 -24.99 -0.59 5.98
N THR A 283 -23.98 -1.31 5.49
CA THR A 283 -23.24 -2.31 6.30
C THR A 283 -22.51 -1.65 7.48
N ILE A 284 -21.88 -0.48 7.28
CA ILE A 284 -21.23 0.28 8.36
C ILE A 284 -22.27 0.75 9.38
N ASN A 285 -23.38 1.34 8.93
CA ASN A 285 -24.45 1.79 9.83
C ASN A 285 -25.08 0.64 10.59
N ASN A 286 -25.33 -0.50 9.95
CA ASN A 286 -25.81 -1.71 10.61
C ASN A 286 -24.80 -2.19 11.67
N GLY A 287 -23.50 -2.16 11.37
CA GLY A 287 -22.45 -2.48 12.33
C GLY A 287 -22.42 -1.54 13.53
N LEU A 288 -22.56 -0.22 13.31
CA LEU A 288 -22.66 0.76 14.40
C LEU A 288 -23.91 0.54 15.26
N MET A 289 -25.05 0.25 14.63
CA MET A 289 -26.30 -0.08 15.35
C MET A 289 -26.19 -1.40 16.12
N LEU A 290 -25.52 -2.41 15.56
CA LEU A 290 -25.27 -3.67 16.23
C LEU A 290 -24.35 -3.46 17.45
N LEU A 291 -23.28 -2.69 17.29
CA LEU A 291 -22.37 -2.35 18.39
C LEU A 291 -23.08 -1.58 19.50
N ASP A 292 -23.96 -0.63 19.16
CA ASP A 292 -24.79 0.11 20.13
C ASP A 292 -25.81 -0.80 20.84
N ALA A 293 -26.42 -1.76 20.12
CA ALA A 293 -27.30 -2.76 20.73
C ALA A 293 -26.54 -3.72 21.67
N MET A 294 -25.33 -4.14 21.28
CA MET A 294 -24.48 -4.99 22.11
C MET A 294 -23.97 -4.26 23.34
N PHE A 295 -23.57 -3.00 23.18
CA PHE A 295 -22.94 -2.15 24.20
C PHE A 295 -23.62 -0.77 24.25
N PRO A 296 -24.80 -0.66 24.88
CA PRO A 296 -25.56 0.59 24.90
C PRO A 296 -24.82 1.66 25.69
N GLU A 297 -24.98 2.92 25.29
CA GLU A 297 -24.33 4.08 25.91
C GLU A 297 -22.79 4.06 25.87
N ALA A 298 -22.18 3.22 25.02
CA ALA A 298 -20.74 3.22 24.82
C ALA A 298 -20.27 4.34 23.87
N GLY A 299 -21.19 4.99 23.15
CA GLY A 299 -20.89 6.12 22.25
C GLY A 299 -20.66 5.73 20.78
N TRP A 300 -21.01 4.51 20.36
CA TRP A 300 -20.82 4.03 18.98
C TRP A 300 -21.53 4.88 17.92
N LEU A 301 -22.68 5.48 18.26
CA LEU A 301 -23.42 6.35 17.34
C LEU A 301 -22.92 7.80 17.33
N SER A 302 -22.01 8.15 18.24
CA SER A 302 -21.44 9.50 18.42
C SER A 302 -19.91 9.49 18.35
N LEU A 303 -19.32 8.66 17.49
CA LEU A 303 -17.86 8.53 17.38
C LEU A 303 -17.15 9.84 16.98
N ASN A 304 -17.86 10.76 16.32
CA ASN A 304 -17.39 12.12 16.02
C ASN A 304 -17.09 12.94 17.28
N GLU A 305 -17.79 12.66 18.38
CA GLU A 305 -17.59 13.32 19.68
C GLU A 305 -16.39 12.75 20.45
N LYS A 306 -15.73 11.71 19.91
CA LYS A 306 -14.57 11.03 20.51
C LYS A 306 -14.87 10.51 21.92
N PRO A 307 -15.87 9.61 22.05
CA PRO A 307 -16.24 9.06 23.35
C PRO A 307 -15.07 8.30 23.95
N ASP A 308 -14.89 8.46 25.26
CA ASP A 308 -13.86 7.74 25.99
C ASP A 308 -14.27 6.27 26.17
N MET A 309 -13.63 5.39 25.42
CA MET A 309 -13.95 3.97 25.43
C MET A 309 -13.40 3.25 26.68
N TYR A 310 -12.39 3.81 27.36
CA TYR A 310 -11.72 3.14 28.48
C TYR A 310 -12.66 2.89 29.68
N PRO A 311 -13.37 3.90 30.22
CA PRO A 311 -14.25 3.70 31.38
C PRO A 311 -15.32 2.64 31.18
N TYR A 312 -15.83 2.50 29.96
CA TYR A 312 -16.89 1.56 29.61
C TYR A 312 -16.34 0.14 29.42
N PHE A 313 -15.27 -0.02 28.64
CA PHE A 313 -14.81 -1.34 28.22
C PHE A 313 -13.74 -1.97 29.12
N GLN A 314 -13.03 -1.19 29.94
CA GLN A 314 -12.09 -1.74 30.91
C GLN A 314 -12.71 -2.79 31.85
N PRO A 315 -13.87 -2.56 32.49
CA PRO A 315 -14.47 -3.58 33.36
C PRO A 315 -14.96 -4.82 32.59
N LEU A 316 -15.16 -4.72 31.27
CA LEU A 316 -15.68 -5.81 30.43
C LEU A 316 -14.57 -6.72 29.88
N PHE A 317 -13.42 -6.13 29.53
CA PHE A 317 -12.36 -6.83 28.81
C PHE A 317 -11.02 -6.87 29.55
N SER A 318 -10.85 -6.10 30.63
CA SER A 318 -9.62 -6.07 31.42
C SER A 318 -8.38 -5.83 30.56
N PHE A 319 -8.36 -4.72 29.80
CA PHE A 319 -7.19 -4.39 28.96
C PHE A 319 -5.92 -4.22 29.78
N ALA A 320 -4.79 -4.52 29.15
CA ALA A 320 -3.46 -4.31 29.72
C ALA A 320 -3.18 -2.83 30.03
N GLU A 321 -2.23 -2.61 30.95
CA GLU A 321 -1.72 -1.26 31.23
C GLU A 321 -1.16 -0.62 29.96
N GLY A 322 -1.39 0.68 29.81
CA GLY A 322 -1.13 1.43 28.58
C GLY A 322 -2.42 1.82 27.84
N PHE A 323 -3.52 1.05 27.98
CA PHE A 323 -4.83 1.46 27.46
C PHE A 323 -5.47 2.58 28.31
N ASN A 324 -5.24 2.56 29.63
CA ASN A 324 -5.68 3.59 30.58
C ASN A 324 -5.10 4.98 30.29
N VAL A 325 -3.85 5.05 29.84
CA VAL A 325 -3.18 6.34 29.56
C VAL A 325 -3.48 6.87 28.16
N LEU A 326 -4.11 6.10 27.29
CA LEU A 326 -4.42 6.50 25.91
C LEU A 326 -5.47 7.62 25.88
N SER A 327 -5.21 8.70 25.14
CA SER A 327 -6.14 9.82 25.03
C SER A 327 -7.44 9.39 24.31
N PRO A 328 -8.63 9.86 24.74
CA PRO A 328 -9.88 9.67 23.99
C PRO A 328 -9.82 10.26 22.58
N ALA A 329 -9.01 11.31 22.39
CA ALA A 329 -8.77 11.89 21.07
C ALA A 329 -7.88 11.03 20.16
N ASN A 330 -7.20 10.03 20.71
CA ASN A 330 -6.41 9.09 19.93
C ASN A 330 -7.33 8.02 19.32
N PRO A 331 -7.45 7.94 17.98
CA PRO A 331 -8.37 7.00 17.33
C PRO A 331 -8.04 5.53 17.59
N LEU A 332 -6.83 5.23 18.08
CA LEU A 332 -6.43 3.88 18.45
C LEU A 332 -7.27 3.31 19.59
N GLN A 333 -7.90 4.15 20.42
CA GLN A 333 -8.75 3.69 21.51
C GLN A 333 -9.96 2.90 20.99
N VAL A 334 -10.66 3.45 19.99
CA VAL A 334 -11.80 2.81 19.31
C VAL A 334 -11.34 1.55 18.59
N ALA A 335 -10.20 1.61 17.88
CA ALA A 335 -9.67 0.47 17.13
C ALA A 335 -9.37 -0.74 18.03
N VAL A 336 -8.73 -0.53 19.18
CA VAL A 336 -8.38 -1.62 20.12
C VAL A 336 -9.62 -2.30 20.69
N VAL A 337 -10.66 -1.53 21.01
CA VAL A 337 -11.94 -2.07 21.49
C VAL A 337 -12.62 -2.90 20.40
N LEU A 338 -12.71 -2.37 19.17
CA LEU A 338 -13.25 -3.11 18.03
C LEU A 338 -12.47 -4.40 17.75
N MET A 339 -11.14 -4.35 17.80
CA MET A 339 -10.29 -5.53 17.63
C MET A 339 -10.56 -6.59 18.69
N ARG A 340 -10.79 -6.20 19.95
CA ARG A 340 -11.11 -7.13 21.04
C ARG A 340 -12.51 -7.74 20.90
N ILE A 341 -13.50 -6.95 20.47
CA ILE A 341 -14.85 -7.45 20.17
C ILE A 341 -14.77 -8.48 19.02
N ILE A 342 -14.05 -8.16 17.94
CA ILE A 342 -13.85 -9.08 16.81
C ILE A 342 -13.11 -10.35 17.26
N GLU A 343 -12.07 -10.22 18.10
CA GLU A 343 -11.33 -11.36 18.65
C GLU A 343 -12.24 -12.35 19.39
N ASP A 344 -13.12 -11.83 20.25
CA ASP A 344 -14.12 -12.62 20.96
C ASP A 344 -15.12 -13.30 20.01
N LEU A 345 -15.58 -12.60 18.96
CA LEU A 345 -16.56 -13.14 18.01
C LEU A 345 -15.95 -14.18 17.06
N LEU A 346 -14.69 -13.97 16.64
CA LEU A 346 -13.94 -14.90 15.81
C LEU A 346 -13.74 -16.26 16.50
N SER A 347 -13.74 -16.32 17.83
CA SER A 347 -13.71 -17.60 18.54
C SER A 347 -14.92 -18.50 18.24
N GLY A 348 -16.05 -17.94 17.81
CA GLY A 348 -17.23 -18.70 17.37
C GLY A 348 -17.08 -19.29 15.96
N CYS A 349 -16.09 -18.84 15.18
CA CYS A 349 -15.83 -19.38 13.83
C CYS A 349 -15.35 -20.83 13.85
N SER A 350 -14.91 -21.37 15.00
CA SER A 350 -14.58 -22.79 15.12
C SER A 350 -15.79 -23.72 14.98
N SER A 351 -17.01 -23.18 15.05
CA SER A 351 -18.26 -23.92 14.79
C SER A 351 -18.73 -23.84 13.34
N ILE A 352 -17.95 -23.20 12.46
CA ILE A 352 -18.28 -22.98 11.05
C ILE A 352 -17.35 -23.85 10.19
N ASP A 353 -17.95 -24.66 9.33
CA ASP A 353 -17.24 -25.53 8.40
C ASP A 353 -17.03 -24.75 7.08
N PHE A 354 -15.85 -24.15 6.92
CA PHE A 354 -15.48 -23.39 5.73
C PHE A 354 -15.08 -24.34 4.59
N LEU A 355 -15.68 -24.14 3.41
CA LEU A 355 -15.40 -24.94 2.23
C LEU A 355 -14.46 -24.21 1.26
N GLU A 356 -13.50 -24.92 0.70
CA GLU A 356 -12.73 -24.40 -0.43
C GLU A 356 -13.67 -24.15 -1.63
N THR A 357 -13.54 -22.97 -2.23
CA THR A 357 -14.26 -22.69 -3.47
C THR A 357 -13.42 -23.14 -4.66
N ASN A 358 -14.02 -23.91 -5.57
CA ASN A 358 -13.44 -24.25 -6.87
C ASN A 358 -13.29 -23.04 -7.82
N SER A 359 -13.39 -21.82 -7.29
CA SER A 359 -13.32 -20.60 -8.08
C SER A 359 -11.85 -20.28 -8.39
N SER A 360 -11.52 -20.16 -9.67
CA SER A 360 -10.21 -19.75 -10.18
C SER A 360 -9.86 -18.27 -9.89
N SER A 361 -10.52 -17.66 -8.90
CA SER A 361 -10.32 -16.28 -8.49
C SER A 361 -9.15 -16.20 -7.50
N SER A 362 -8.04 -15.62 -7.94
CA SER A 362 -6.84 -15.39 -7.10
C SER A 362 -7.06 -14.40 -5.93
N ALA A 363 -8.27 -13.84 -5.79
CA ALA A 363 -8.61 -12.83 -4.78
C ALA A 363 -9.23 -13.42 -3.49
N LEU A 364 -9.68 -14.67 -3.52
CA LEU A 364 -10.21 -15.33 -2.33
C LEU A 364 -9.07 -16.06 -1.61
N MET A 365 -8.95 -15.84 -0.31
CA MET A 365 -8.01 -16.59 0.52
C MET A 365 -8.36 -18.07 0.46
N LYS A 366 -7.34 -18.94 0.42
CA LYS A 366 -7.55 -20.38 0.66
C LYS A 366 -8.08 -20.58 2.08
N THR A 367 -8.91 -21.59 2.30
CA THR A 367 -9.49 -21.88 3.62
C THR A 367 -8.43 -21.94 4.72
N GLU A 368 -7.29 -22.59 4.46
CA GLU A 368 -6.15 -22.65 5.39
C GLU A 368 -5.57 -21.27 5.76
N GLU A 369 -5.51 -20.33 4.81
CA GLU A 369 -5.01 -18.98 5.07
C GLU A 369 -5.96 -18.19 5.97
N ILE A 370 -7.27 -18.45 5.85
CA ILE A 370 -8.33 -17.81 6.62
C ILE A 370 -8.36 -18.33 8.03
N GLU A 371 -8.36 -19.65 8.21
CA GLU A 371 -8.29 -20.27 9.53
C GLU A 371 -7.04 -19.81 10.28
N LYS A 372 -5.91 -19.70 9.55
CA LYS A 372 -4.67 -19.13 10.08
C LYS A 372 -4.81 -17.64 10.42
N ALA A 373 -5.48 -16.84 9.60
CA ALA A 373 -5.71 -15.41 9.86
C ALA A 373 -6.62 -15.19 11.08
N ILE A 374 -7.71 -15.97 11.19
CA ILE A 374 -8.63 -15.97 12.32
C ILE A 374 -7.89 -16.36 13.60
N SER A 375 -7.16 -17.48 13.55
CA SER A 375 -6.39 -18.00 14.69
C SER A 375 -5.30 -17.04 15.15
N ASN A 376 -4.69 -16.27 14.24
CA ASN A 376 -3.62 -15.31 14.56
C ASN A 376 -4.13 -13.88 14.80
N TRP A 377 -5.45 -13.63 14.75
CA TRP A 377 -6.01 -12.28 14.90
C TRP A 377 -5.57 -11.59 16.19
N TYR A 378 -5.60 -12.31 17.31
CA TYR A 378 -5.21 -11.80 18.63
C TYR A 378 -3.77 -11.27 18.67
N LEU A 379 -2.88 -11.78 17.81
CA LEU A 379 -1.49 -11.30 17.71
C LEU A 379 -1.42 -9.85 17.25
N SER A 380 -2.38 -9.38 16.44
CA SER A 380 -2.42 -7.99 16.00
C SER A 380 -2.62 -7.04 17.18
N ARG A 381 -3.48 -7.39 18.14
CA ARG A 381 -3.65 -6.61 19.37
C ARG A 381 -2.49 -6.86 20.35
N MET A 382 -2.19 -8.12 20.65
CA MET A 382 -1.22 -8.47 21.69
C MET A 382 0.22 -8.07 21.35
N ASN A 383 0.69 -8.33 20.12
CA ASN A 383 2.08 -8.05 19.77
C ASN A 383 2.27 -6.61 19.26
N VAL A 384 1.32 -6.07 18.50
CA VAL A 384 1.45 -4.73 17.93
C VAL A 384 0.97 -3.66 18.90
N PHE A 385 -0.25 -3.78 19.44
CA PHE A 385 -0.75 -2.82 20.40
C PHE A 385 -0.13 -3.00 21.79
N ASP A 386 -0.38 -4.11 22.50
CA ASP A 386 0.00 -4.23 23.92
C ASP A 386 1.53 -4.10 24.10
N LYS A 387 2.32 -4.86 23.33
CA LYS A 387 3.79 -4.91 23.49
C LYS A 387 4.55 -3.77 22.82
N ARG A 388 4.24 -3.44 21.56
CA ARG A 388 5.03 -2.47 20.77
C ARG A 388 4.53 -1.03 20.91
N TYR A 389 3.27 -0.81 21.25
CA TYR A 389 2.68 0.52 21.36
C TYR A 389 2.39 0.91 22.81
N ALA A 390 1.55 0.14 23.52
CA ALA A 390 1.01 0.49 24.82
C ALA A 390 2.08 0.49 25.92
N ALA A 391 2.93 -0.54 25.98
CA ALA A 391 4.01 -0.59 26.96
C ALA A 391 5.05 0.54 26.79
N PRO A 392 5.56 0.85 25.58
CA PRO A 392 6.42 2.03 25.38
C PRO A 392 5.74 3.36 25.66
N LEU A 393 4.44 3.49 25.34
CA LEU A 393 3.66 4.68 25.69
C LEU A 393 3.58 4.86 27.21
N LEU A 394 3.32 3.79 27.96
CA LEU A 394 3.26 3.83 29.41
C LEU A 394 4.61 4.22 30.04
N ASP A 395 5.72 3.63 29.58
CA ASP A 395 7.07 4.03 30.02
C ASP A 395 7.37 5.50 29.69
N TYR A 396 6.98 5.96 28.50
CA TYR A 396 7.09 7.36 28.11
C TYR A 396 6.34 8.28 29.07
N VAL A 397 5.07 7.97 29.35
CA VAL A 397 4.19 8.75 30.24
C VAL A 397 4.72 8.76 31.68
N ASN A 398 5.19 7.62 32.19
CA ASN A 398 5.84 7.54 33.50
C ASN A 398 7.08 8.45 33.59
N ARG A 399 7.95 8.44 32.58
CA ARG A 399 9.16 9.28 32.57
C ARG A 399 8.84 10.76 32.47
N VAL A 400 7.81 11.11 31.69
CA VAL A 400 7.29 12.47 31.60
C VAL A 400 6.81 12.97 32.96
N TYR A 401 6.14 12.12 33.75
CA TYR A 401 5.67 12.48 35.08
C TYR A 401 6.83 12.57 36.09
N SER A 402 7.80 11.66 36.04
CA SER A 402 8.89 11.62 37.03
C SER A 402 10.00 12.66 36.81
N HIS A 403 10.13 13.25 35.62
CA HIS A 403 11.26 14.14 35.29
C HIS A 403 10.78 15.39 34.53
N GLN A 404 10.94 16.57 35.15
CA GLN A 404 10.45 17.85 34.60
C GLN A 404 11.03 18.20 33.22
N ASP A 405 12.29 17.86 32.94
CA ASP A 405 12.95 18.16 31.66
C ASP A 405 12.90 17.02 30.63
N TYR A 406 12.23 15.92 30.94
CA TYR A 406 12.23 14.77 30.02
C TYR A 406 11.52 15.10 28.71
N LYS A 407 10.39 15.82 28.74
CA LYS A 407 9.60 16.20 27.55
C LYS A 407 10.41 16.92 26.48
N THR A 408 11.39 17.73 26.86
CA THR A 408 12.23 18.52 25.94
C THR A 408 13.50 17.77 25.49
N SER A 409 13.80 16.63 26.10
CA SER A 409 14.98 15.84 25.75
C SER A 409 14.87 15.24 24.35
N SER A 410 16.00 15.15 23.63
CA SER A 410 16.04 14.50 22.31
C SER A 410 15.59 13.05 22.36
N TYR A 411 15.82 12.36 23.48
CA TYR A 411 15.39 10.98 23.67
C TYR A 411 13.85 10.87 23.75
N ALA A 412 13.20 11.74 24.51
CA ALA A 412 11.73 11.75 24.60
C ALA A 412 11.10 12.08 23.24
N ILE A 413 11.60 13.11 22.55
CA ILE A 413 11.11 13.49 21.22
C ILE A 413 11.21 12.31 20.24
N LYS A 414 12.34 11.60 20.22
CA LYS A 414 12.54 10.41 19.38
C LYS A 414 11.59 9.27 19.76
N THR A 415 11.42 9.01 21.06
CA THR A 415 10.56 7.93 21.57
C THR A 415 9.10 8.19 21.19
N LEU A 416 8.59 9.40 21.44
CA LEU A 416 7.23 9.80 21.10
C LEU A 416 7.00 9.73 19.59
N SER A 417 7.95 10.24 18.79
CA SER A 417 7.87 10.18 17.32
C SER A 417 7.78 8.73 16.83
N SER A 418 8.59 7.82 17.38
CA SER A 418 8.54 6.39 17.03
C SER A 418 7.20 5.74 17.39
N ILE A 419 6.60 6.09 18.54
CA ILE A 419 5.28 5.58 18.94
C ILE A 419 4.19 6.04 17.96
N ILE A 420 4.20 7.32 17.56
CA ILE A 420 3.20 7.86 16.62
C ILE A 420 3.43 7.29 15.21
N TRP A 421 4.68 7.13 14.78
CA TRP A 421 5.01 6.47 13.52
C TRP A 421 4.53 5.02 13.49
N LEU A 422 4.71 4.27 14.57
CA LEU A 422 4.17 2.92 14.70
C LEU A 422 2.65 2.90 14.55
N GLN A 423 1.94 3.85 15.18
CA GLN A 423 0.50 3.99 15.03
C GLN A 423 0.10 4.25 13.57
N LYS A 424 0.82 5.14 12.88
CA LYS A 424 0.57 5.44 11.46
C LYS A 424 0.82 4.22 10.58
N SER A 425 1.97 3.56 10.74
CA SER A 425 2.41 2.48 9.86
C SER A 425 1.63 1.19 10.05
N GLU A 426 1.15 0.92 11.27
CA GLU A 426 0.46 -0.33 11.61
C GLU A 426 -1.07 -0.19 11.54
N PHE A 427 -1.63 0.94 12.02
CA PHE A 427 -3.08 1.08 12.21
C PHE A 427 -3.72 2.16 11.33
N PHE A 428 -3.10 3.35 11.21
CA PHE A 428 -3.76 4.52 10.62
C PHE A 428 -2.93 5.14 9.48
N PRO A 429 -2.99 4.60 8.25
CA PRO A 429 -2.17 5.08 7.13
C PRO A 429 -2.36 6.57 6.83
N HIS A 430 -3.56 7.12 7.05
CA HIS A 430 -3.89 8.52 6.78
C HIS A 430 -3.73 9.46 8.00
N LEU A 431 -3.12 8.98 9.10
CA LEU A 431 -2.98 9.76 10.32
C LEU A 431 -2.15 11.02 10.06
N LYS A 432 -2.68 12.16 10.51
CA LYS A 432 -2.02 13.47 10.50
C LYS A 432 -1.54 13.78 11.93
N PHE A 433 -0.28 14.17 12.06
CA PHE A 433 0.34 14.53 13.34
C PHE A 433 1.53 15.46 13.09
N ASP A 434 1.87 16.24 14.10
CA ASP A 434 3.00 17.16 14.06
C ASP A 434 4.30 16.41 14.41
N LEU A 435 5.33 16.55 13.58
CA LEU A 435 6.62 15.86 13.76
C LEU A 435 7.76 16.82 14.03
N SER A 436 8.55 16.48 15.05
CA SER A 436 9.89 17.06 15.28
C SER A 436 11.03 16.14 14.82
N TYR A 437 10.75 14.87 14.50
CA TYR A 437 11.76 13.88 14.11
C TYR A 437 11.18 12.79 13.19
N VAL A 438 11.91 12.43 12.12
CA VAL A 438 11.56 11.32 11.22
C VAL A 438 12.34 10.08 11.66
N ALA A 439 11.64 9.04 12.12
CA ALA A 439 12.25 7.73 12.37
C ALA A 439 12.30 6.93 11.06
N ALA A 440 13.40 6.20 10.84
CA ALA A 440 13.47 5.25 9.74
C ALA A 440 12.51 4.08 10.01
N GLU A 441 11.60 3.81 9.08
CA GLU A 441 10.73 2.63 9.15
C GLU A 441 11.59 1.37 9.06
N THR A 442 11.53 0.53 10.09
CA THR A 442 12.04 -0.85 9.99
C THR A 442 10.91 -1.70 9.43
N SER A 443 10.99 -2.01 8.13
CA SER A 443 10.09 -2.95 7.47
C SER A 443 10.20 -4.31 8.17
N GLN A 444 9.25 -4.62 9.04
CA GLN A 444 9.05 -5.97 9.54
C GLN A 444 8.19 -6.70 8.51
N GLY A 445 8.64 -7.86 8.04
CA GLY A 445 8.01 -8.62 6.95
C GLY A 445 6.57 -9.13 7.21
N SER A 446 5.86 -8.62 8.22
CA SER A 446 4.44 -8.90 8.47
C SER A 446 3.55 -7.79 7.90
N LEU A 447 2.39 -8.18 7.38
CA LEU A 447 1.41 -7.23 6.88
C LEU A 447 0.92 -6.30 8.03
N PRO A 448 0.85 -4.97 7.82
CA PRO A 448 0.29 -4.03 8.80
C PRO A 448 -1.13 -4.40 9.23
N VAL A 449 -1.52 -4.00 10.45
CA VAL A 449 -2.85 -4.29 11.01
C VAL A 449 -3.97 -3.76 10.11
N PHE A 450 -3.85 -2.53 9.61
CA PHE A 450 -4.87 -1.92 8.74
C PHE A 450 -5.14 -2.73 7.46
N LYS A 451 -4.09 -3.32 6.86
CA LYS A 451 -4.21 -4.19 5.69
C LYS A 451 -4.75 -5.58 6.05
N LYS A 452 -4.41 -6.13 7.22
CA LYS A 452 -5.00 -7.38 7.73
C LYS A 452 -6.52 -7.23 7.92
N VAL A 453 -6.95 -6.11 8.48
CA VAL A 453 -8.36 -5.75 8.66
C VAL A 453 -9.07 -5.67 7.30
N ALA A 454 -8.54 -4.91 6.33
CA ALA A 454 -9.13 -4.79 5.00
C ALA A 454 -9.32 -6.17 4.32
N ARG A 455 -8.30 -7.03 4.43
CA ARG A 455 -8.33 -8.38 3.83
C ARG A 455 -9.39 -9.28 4.47
N LEU A 456 -9.55 -9.25 5.80
CA LEU A 456 -10.59 -10.02 6.49
C LEU A 456 -11.98 -9.43 6.29
N ALA A 457 -12.12 -8.10 6.28
CA ALA A 457 -13.38 -7.42 6.01
C ALA A 457 -13.92 -7.81 4.64
N TYR A 458 -13.06 -7.80 3.60
CA TYR A 458 -13.42 -8.25 2.25
C TYR A 458 -13.90 -9.71 2.23
N TYR A 459 -13.24 -10.61 2.96
CA TYR A 459 -13.63 -12.02 2.99
C TYR A 459 -14.99 -12.24 3.68
N PHE A 460 -15.21 -11.60 4.83
CA PHE A 460 -16.49 -11.72 5.53
C PHE A 460 -17.65 -11.04 4.78
N ASP A 461 -17.38 -9.97 4.05
CA ASP A 461 -18.35 -9.32 3.14
C ASP A 461 -18.73 -10.27 1.98
N TRP A 462 -17.74 -10.95 1.39
CA TRP A 462 -17.99 -11.97 0.37
C TRP A 462 -18.84 -13.15 0.88
N LEU A 463 -18.57 -13.65 2.10
CA LEU A 463 -19.41 -14.67 2.72
C LEU A 463 -20.84 -14.17 2.97
N LEU A 464 -20.98 -12.92 3.42
CA LEU A 464 -22.26 -12.29 3.64
C LEU A 464 -23.07 -12.16 2.33
N ASP A 465 -22.42 -11.79 1.23
CA ASP A 465 -23.05 -11.75 -0.09
C ASP A 465 -23.58 -13.13 -0.51
N ASN A 466 -22.79 -14.19 -0.34
CA ASN A 466 -23.23 -15.55 -0.65
C ASN A 466 -24.41 -16.00 0.23
N ILE A 467 -24.42 -15.64 1.51
CA ILE A 467 -25.55 -15.89 2.41
C ILE A 467 -26.80 -15.17 1.89
N ASN A 468 -26.66 -13.89 1.52
CA ASN A 468 -27.77 -13.08 1.00
C ASN A 468 -28.30 -13.62 -0.34
N GLU A 469 -27.43 -14.10 -1.22
CA GLU A 469 -27.82 -14.76 -2.48
C GLU A 469 -28.55 -16.08 -2.24
N SER A 470 -28.09 -16.89 -1.28
CA SER A 470 -28.77 -18.13 -0.87
C SER A 470 -30.18 -17.86 -0.33
N ILE A 471 -30.34 -16.84 0.51
CA ILE A 471 -31.66 -16.43 1.03
C ILE A 471 -32.57 -15.97 -0.11
N LYS A 472 -32.06 -15.14 -1.02
CA LYS A 472 -32.83 -14.63 -2.18
C LYS A 472 -33.27 -15.77 -3.11
N SER A 473 -32.35 -16.65 -3.47
CA SER A 473 -32.62 -17.78 -4.37
C SER A 473 -33.59 -18.79 -3.77
N ASN A 474 -33.66 -18.89 -2.43
CA ASN A 474 -34.59 -19.77 -1.74
C ASN A 474 -35.89 -19.07 -1.29
N ASN A 475 -36.34 -18.03 -2.01
CA ASN A 475 -37.58 -17.28 -1.71
C ASN A 475 -37.66 -16.73 -0.27
N GLY A 476 -36.53 -16.39 0.33
CA GLY A 476 -36.45 -15.90 1.71
C GLY A 476 -36.41 -16.99 2.79
N ASN A 477 -36.44 -18.28 2.41
CA ASN A 477 -36.38 -19.40 3.36
C ASN A 477 -34.95 -19.80 3.70
N ARG A 478 -34.73 -20.21 4.95
CA ARG A 478 -33.47 -20.81 5.43
C ARG A 478 -33.32 -22.23 4.85
N GLY A 479 -32.11 -22.66 4.53
CA GLY A 479 -31.83 -24.02 4.05
C GLY A 479 -31.25 -24.13 2.64
N GLY A 480 -31.01 -23.00 1.95
CA GLY A 480 -30.29 -23.00 0.67
C GLY A 480 -28.80 -23.30 0.87
N ALA A 481 -28.14 -23.91 -0.11
CA ALA A 481 -26.69 -24.04 -0.07
C ALA A 481 -26.03 -22.65 -0.08
N VAL A 482 -24.94 -22.48 0.68
CA VAL A 482 -24.17 -21.22 0.70
C VAL A 482 -22.76 -21.53 0.21
N VAL A 483 -22.30 -20.78 -0.78
CA VAL A 483 -20.95 -20.96 -1.32
C VAL A 483 -19.92 -20.59 -0.25
N GLY A 484 -18.99 -21.51 0.02
CA GLY A 484 -17.90 -21.35 0.99
C GLY A 484 -18.22 -21.76 2.43
N ILE A 485 -19.45 -22.22 2.73
CA ILE A 485 -19.85 -22.66 4.07
C ILE A 485 -20.72 -23.92 3.97
N GLU A 486 -20.35 -24.99 4.67
CA GLU A 486 -21.12 -26.25 4.68
C GLU A 486 -22.34 -26.17 5.60
N ASN A 487 -22.17 -25.57 6.78
CA ASN A 487 -23.16 -25.54 7.87
C ASN A 487 -23.69 -24.11 8.22
N PRO A 488 -24.11 -23.27 7.26
CA PRO A 488 -24.45 -21.86 7.51
C PRO A 488 -25.70 -21.67 8.36
N TRP A 489 -26.61 -22.65 8.38
CA TRP A 489 -27.90 -22.56 9.08
C TRP A 489 -27.89 -23.21 10.46
N ASP A 490 -26.78 -23.85 10.83
CA ASP A 490 -26.62 -24.45 12.14
C ASP A 490 -26.44 -23.37 13.21
N ARG A 491 -26.76 -23.72 14.46
CA ARG A 491 -26.62 -22.81 15.59
C ARG A 491 -25.13 -22.59 15.86
N PHE A 492 -24.68 -21.34 15.92
CA PHE A 492 -23.29 -21.05 16.28
C PHE A 492 -23.02 -21.47 17.73
N VAL A 493 -21.79 -21.90 17.99
CA VAL A 493 -21.33 -22.30 19.33
C VAL A 493 -20.03 -21.59 19.65
N PHE A 494 -19.97 -21.00 20.85
CA PHE A 494 -18.74 -20.46 21.41
C PHE A 494 -18.15 -21.48 22.39
N THR A 495 -16.93 -21.94 22.13
CA THR A 495 -16.23 -22.90 22.99
C THR A 495 -15.97 -22.33 24.39
N ILE A 496 -15.77 -21.00 24.46
CA ILE A 496 -15.55 -20.26 25.70
C ILE A 496 -16.51 -19.09 25.72
N ASP A 497 -17.34 -19.03 26.76
CA ASP A 497 -18.23 -17.90 26.99
C ASP A 497 -17.40 -16.63 27.24
N ASN A 498 -17.66 -15.59 26.46
CA ASN A 498 -17.01 -14.30 26.58
C ASN A 498 -18.06 -13.18 26.57
N THR A 499 -17.66 -11.97 26.94
CA THR A 499 -18.59 -10.85 27.08
C THR A 499 -19.27 -10.55 25.74
N SER A 500 -18.50 -10.49 24.66
CA SER A 500 -19.02 -10.10 23.34
C SER A 500 -19.98 -11.16 22.77
N SER A 501 -19.67 -12.45 22.94
CA SER A 501 -20.52 -13.56 22.47
C SER A 501 -21.86 -13.61 23.19
N ASN A 502 -21.86 -13.40 24.51
CA ASN A 502 -23.08 -13.32 25.32
C ASN A 502 -23.97 -12.15 24.89
N ARG A 503 -23.35 -10.98 24.61
CA ARG A 503 -24.06 -9.79 24.11
C ARG A 503 -24.63 -10.03 22.73
N LEU A 504 -23.84 -10.57 21.81
CA LEU A 504 -24.29 -10.85 20.45
C LEU A 504 -25.46 -11.85 20.46
N THR A 505 -25.34 -12.93 21.22
CA THR A 505 -26.40 -13.94 21.35
C THR A 505 -27.71 -13.32 21.84
N THR A 506 -27.64 -12.50 22.90
CA THR A 506 -28.82 -11.78 23.44
C THR A 506 -29.45 -10.86 22.40
N VAL A 507 -28.64 -10.12 21.64
CA VAL A 507 -29.13 -9.19 20.60
C VAL A 507 -29.77 -9.96 19.44
N LEU A 508 -29.12 -11.02 18.95
CA LEU A 508 -29.61 -11.81 17.83
C LEU A 508 -30.89 -12.56 18.17
N GLU A 509 -31.03 -13.12 19.39
CA GLU A 509 -32.27 -13.74 19.85
C GLU A 509 -33.44 -12.75 19.86
N ALA A 510 -33.17 -11.48 20.16
CA ALA A 510 -34.20 -10.44 20.26
C ALA A 510 -34.54 -9.75 18.92
N THR A 511 -33.66 -9.83 17.92
CA THR A 511 -33.76 -8.97 16.72
C THR A 511 -33.53 -9.69 15.39
N SER A 512 -32.79 -10.80 15.38
CA SER A 512 -32.39 -11.43 14.13
C SER A 512 -33.48 -12.34 13.58
N PRO A 513 -33.96 -12.10 12.35
CA PRO A 513 -34.86 -13.01 11.66
C PRO A 513 -34.16 -14.31 11.24
N LEU A 514 -32.83 -14.41 11.39
CA LEU A 514 -32.04 -15.63 11.16
C LEU A 514 -31.80 -16.40 12.48
N GLY A 515 -32.10 -15.82 13.64
CA GLY A 515 -31.78 -16.40 14.95
C GLY A 515 -30.27 -16.49 15.21
N THR A 516 -29.86 -17.44 16.04
CA THR A 516 -28.46 -17.64 16.47
C THR A 516 -27.70 -18.62 15.57
N THR A 517 -27.76 -18.43 14.25
CA THR A 517 -27.11 -19.31 13.27
C THR A 517 -25.72 -18.84 12.87
N ASN A 518 -24.90 -19.74 12.32
CA ASN A 518 -23.58 -19.42 11.74
C ASN A 518 -23.65 -18.27 10.73
N ALA A 519 -24.70 -18.22 9.91
CA ALA A 519 -24.96 -17.10 9.00
C ALA A 519 -25.15 -15.75 9.74
N SER A 520 -25.88 -15.73 10.87
CA SER A 520 -26.02 -14.52 11.69
C SER A 520 -24.69 -14.09 12.33
N LEU A 521 -23.87 -15.06 12.75
CA LEU A 521 -22.55 -14.78 13.30
C LEU A 521 -21.63 -14.15 12.24
N ILE A 522 -21.57 -14.73 11.04
CA ILE A 522 -20.81 -14.20 9.90
C ILE A 522 -21.29 -12.79 9.54
N LYS A 523 -22.60 -12.57 9.45
CA LYS A 523 -23.17 -11.25 9.20
C LYS A 523 -22.70 -10.23 10.24
N SER A 524 -22.78 -10.59 11.51
CA SER A 524 -22.38 -9.72 12.62
C SER A 524 -20.88 -9.38 12.59
N ILE A 525 -20.05 -10.39 12.29
CA ILE A 525 -18.60 -10.22 12.13
C ILE A 525 -18.30 -9.31 10.93
N ALA A 526 -18.96 -9.52 9.78
CA ALA A 526 -18.81 -8.69 8.59
C ALA A 526 -19.17 -7.23 8.84
N GLU A 527 -20.30 -6.98 9.51
CA GLU A 527 -20.75 -5.63 9.86
C GLU A 527 -19.77 -4.91 10.80
N ILE A 528 -19.22 -5.60 11.81
CA ILE A 528 -18.23 -5.01 12.73
C ILE A 528 -16.86 -4.83 12.06
N PHE A 529 -16.44 -5.76 11.20
CA PHE A 529 -15.23 -5.57 10.38
C PHE A 529 -15.37 -4.38 9.44
N ALA A 530 -16.55 -4.15 8.84
CA ALA A 530 -16.80 -3.00 8.00
C ALA A 530 -16.65 -1.67 8.77
N VAL A 531 -17.08 -1.62 10.05
CA VAL A 531 -16.84 -0.47 10.92
C VAL A 531 -15.35 -0.28 11.21
N LEU A 532 -14.62 -1.34 11.56
CA LEU A 532 -13.18 -1.25 11.84
C LEU A 532 -12.38 -0.88 10.59
N ASP A 533 -12.72 -1.45 9.43
CA ASP A 533 -12.12 -1.07 8.14
C ASP A 533 -12.41 0.38 7.79
N TRP A 534 -13.65 0.87 7.97
CA TRP A 534 -13.96 2.28 7.78
C TRP A 534 -13.13 3.16 8.72
N TRP A 535 -13.06 2.81 10.01
CA TRP A 535 -12.30 3.56 11.00
C TRP A 535 -10.81 3.67 10.67
N LEU A 536 -10.18 2.54 10.29
CA LEU A 536 -8.75 2.46 10.02
C LEU A 536 -8.36 2.90 8.61
N ASN A 537 -9.11 2.56 7.57
CA ASN A 537 -8.64 2.66 6.18
C ASN A 537 -9.25 3.80 5.39
N ARG A 538 -10.40 4.36 5.80
CA ARG A 538 -11.11 5.35 4.98
C ARG A 538 -10.86 6.76 5.46
N THR A 539 -10.40 7.64 4.56
CA THR A 539 -10.10 9.05 4.87
C THR A 539 -11.30 9.87 5.33
N ASN A 540 -12.52 9.37 5.13
CA ASN A 540 -13.77 10.00 5.56
C ASN A 540 -14.24 9.52 6.95
N SER A 541 -13.45 8.74 7.68
CA SER A 541 -13.77 8.37 9.06
C SER A 541 -13.39 9.49 10.04
N PHE A 542 -14.08 9.52 11.18
CA PHE A 542 -13.80 10.50 12.24
C PHE A 542 -12.39 10.36 12.83
N ALA A 543 -11.70 9.24 12.60
CA ALA A 543 -10.32 9.03 13.00
C ALA A 543 -9.34 10.02 12.34
N TYR A 544 -9.71 10.60 11.20
CA TYR A 544 -8.84 11.43 10.36
C TYR A 544 -9.23 12.92 10.33
N GLU A 545 -10.27 13.32 11.06
CA GLU A 545 -10.76 14.71 11.06
C GLU A 545 -9.82 15.68 11.77
N THR A 546 -9.09 15.21 12.79
CA THR A 546 -8.24 16.07 13.62
C THR A 546 -6.79 15.61 13.64
N VAL A 547 -5.88 16.57 13.72
CA VAL A 547 -4.44 16.30 13.93
C VAL A 547 -4.23 15.73 15.33
N LEU A 548 -3.50 14.62 15.42
CA LEU A 548 -3.13 14.02 16.70
C LEU A 548 -1.97 14.82 17.31
N HIS A 549 -2.27 15.60 18.36
CA HIS A 549 -1.26 16.39 19.08
C HIS A 549 -0.59 15.61 20.22
N LEU A 550 -1.38 14.89 21.02
CA LEU A 550 -0.87 14.12 22.16
C LEU A 550 -1.51 12.72 22.19
N PRO A 551 -0.71 11.63 22.16
CA PRO A 551 -1.26 10.28 22.12
C PRO A 551 -1.77 9.79 23.48
N TYR A 552 -1.42 10.45 24.58
CA TYR A 552 -1.78 10.09 25.95
C TYR A 552 -2.62 11.18 26.63
N ARG A 553 -3.32 10.81 27.71
CA ARG A 553 -4.15 11.71 28.51
C ARG A 553 -3.29 12.70 29.29
N SER A 554 -3.66 13.97 29.24
CA SER A 554 -3.10 15.01 30.09
C SER A 554 -4.22 15.80 30.75
N ASP A 555 -3.94 16.34 31.93
CA ASP A 555 -4.78 17.35 32.54
C ASP A 555 -4.67 18.67 31.76
N ASP A 556 -5.79 19.27 31.38
CA ASP A 556 -5.81 20.49 30.56
C ASP A 556 -5.26 21.72 31.29
N THR A 557 -5.25 21.71 32.63
CA THR A 557 -4.77 22.82 33.46
C THR A 557 -3.30 22.70 33.82
N THR A 558 -2.83 21.50 34.19
CA THR A 558 -1.44 21.28 34.62
C THR A 558 -0.54 20.74 33.51
N GLY A 559 -1.12 20.14 32.46
CA GLY A 559 -0.37 19.45 31.41
C GLY A 559 0.32 18.16 31.88
N GLU A 560 0.01 17.70 33.09
CA GLU A 560 0.54 16.47 33.67
C GLU A 560 -0.21 15.24 33.12
N PRO A 561 0.47 14.09 32.97
CA PRO A 561 -0.19 12.88 32.50
C PRO A 561 -1.23 12.33 33.48
N ILE A 562 -2.33 11.80 32.94
CA ILE A 562 -3.38 11.12 33.72
C ILE A 562 -3.20 9.60 33.61
N PHE A 563 -2.93 8.95 34.74
CA PHE A 563 -2.67 7.50 34.81
C PHE A 563 -3.92 6.67 35.09
N SER A 564 -4.97 7.26 35.65
CA SER A 564 -6.19 6.52 35.98
C SER A 564 -7.43 7.35 35.67
N VAL A 565 -8.42 6.68 35.10
CA VAL A 565 -9.75 7.24 34.85
C VAL A 565 -10.76 6.36 35.57
N PRO A 566 -11.73 6.94 36.30
CA PRO A 566 -12.76 6.15 36.96
C PRO A 566 -13.52 5.27 35.97
N VAL A 567 -13.50 3.96 36.20
CA VAL A 567 -14.30 3.01 35.40
C VAL A 567 -15.79 3.15 35.73
N ARG A 568 -16.65 2.95 34.73
CA ARG A 568 -18.11 2.93 34.93
C ARG A 568 -18.50 1.72 35.76
N LYS A 569 -19.20 1.94 36.87
CA LYS A 569 -19.67 0.87 37.77
C LYS A 569 -21.01 0.27 37.34
N ASP A 570 -21.75 0.97 36.50
CA ASP A 570 -23.11 0.63 36.07
C ASP A 570 -23.16 -0.25 34.81
N VAL A 571 -22.02 -0.48 34.14
CA VAL A 571 -21.96 -1.21 32.84
C VAL A 571 -22.64 -2.58 32.93
N PHE A 572 -22.30 -3.41 33.91
CA PHE A 572 -22.93 -4.73 34.06
C PHE A 572 -24.44 -4.65 34.33
N THR A 573 -24.90 -3.63 35.07
CA THR A 573 -26.33 -3.37 35.31
C THR A 573 -27.05 -2.90 34.06
N LEU A 574 -26.38 -2.08 33.24
CA LEU A 574 -26.92 -1.61 31.97
C LEU A 574 -27.09 -2.77 30.99
N LEU A 575 -26.09 -3.65 30.89
CA LEU A 575 -26.16 -4.86 30.07
C LEU A 575 -27.23 -5.84 30.56
N SER A 576 -27.45 -5.98 31.88
CA SER A 576 -28.51 -6.85 32.41
C SER A 576 -29.92 -6.27 32.21
N LYS A 577 -30.10 -4.95 32.29
CA LYS A 577 -31.39 -4.28 32.01
C LYS A 577 -31.83 -4.44 30.55
N THR A 578 -30.90 -4.49 29.59
CA THR A 578 -31.24 -4.86 28.20
C THR A 578 -31.78 -6.28 28.05
N LYS A 579 -31.54 -7.20 29.01
CA LYS A 579 -32.22 -8.51 29.05
C LYS A 579 -33.66 -8.43 29.59
N THR A 580 -33.98 -7.42 30.40
CA THR A 580 -35.26 -7.31 31.14
C THR A 580 -36.23 -6.28 30.58
N ARG A 581 -35.75 -5.28 29.81
CA ARG A 581 -36.60 -4.37 29.02
C ARG A 581 -36.96 -5.05 27.69
N ARG A 582 -37.80 -6.09 27.76
CA ARG A 582 -38.71 -6.53 26.69
C ARG A 582 -39.68 -7.55 27.27
#